data_AF-A0A6V7TVB0-F1
#
_entry.id   AF-A0A6V7TVB0-F1
#
_cell.length_a   1.000
_cell.length_b   1.000
_cell.length_c   1.000
_cell.angle_alpha   90.00
_cell.angle_beta   90.00
_cell.angle_gamma   90.00
#
_symmetry.space_group_name_H-M   'P 1'
#
loop_
_entity.id
_entity.type
_entity.pdbx_description
1 polymer ?
#
loop_
_entity_poly.entity_id
_entity_poly.type
_entity_poly.pdbx_seq_one_letter_code
_entity_poly.pdbx_strand_id
1 'polypeptide(L)'
;MDRKDKRDKKEREIEKKLNEAIVRKCPKCGIAFIKRDGCNRMTCRCGMTQCYICRATDIQYEHFCQHFRDPNNPNCNHCNKKCFLHEDANKRDEQLIKEIREGEEAEA
;
A
#
# COMPACT_ATOMS: atom_id res chain seq x y z
N MET A 1 -4.92 -28.01 20.55
CA MET A 1 -4.32 -26.68 20.35
C MET A 1 -4.49 -25.90 21.63
N ASP A 2 -3.37 -25.62 22.29
CA ASP A 2 -3.33 -24.96 23.58
C ASP A 2 -3.60 -23.46 23.47
N ARG A 3 -3.98 -22.81 24.57
CA ARG A 3 -4.28 -21.37 24.59
C ARG A 3 -3.09 -20.52 24.13
N LYS A 4 -1.86 -20.98 24.40
CA LYS A 4 -0.62 -20.34 23.98
C LYS A 4 -0.46 -20.34 22.45
N ASP A 5 -0.61 -21.49 21.81
CA ASP A 5 -0.51 -21.61 20.34
C ASP A 5 -1.53 -20.72 19.61
N LYS A 6 -2.75 -20.58 20.16
CA LYS A 6 -3.78 -19.71 19.59
C LYS A 6 -3.37 -18.24 19.62
N ARG A 7 -2.76 -17.78 20.73
CA ARG A 7 -2.26 -16.41 20.86
C ARG A 7 -1.10 -16.16 19.91
N ASP A 8 -0.11 -17.05 19.90
CA ASP A 8 1.07 -16.93 19.04
C ASP A 8 0.69 -16.96 17.55
N LYS A 9 -0.34 -17.74 17.18
CA LYS A 9 -0.91 -17.71 15.83
C LYS A 9 -1.57 -16.37 15.52
N LYS A 10 -2.37 -15.79 16.43
CA LYS A 10 -3.01 -14.49 16.22
C LYS A 10 -1.95 -13.39 16.03
N GLU A 11 -0.91 -13.38 16.85
CA GLU A 11 0.19 -12.41 16.76
C GLU A 11 0.91 -12.48 15.40
N ARG A 12 1.24 -13.69 14.92
CA ARG A 12 1.85 -13.87 13.59
C ARG A 12 0.97 -13.41 12.45
N GLU A 13 -0.35 -13.60 12.54
CA GLU A 13 -1.28 -13.12 11.52
C GLU A 13 -1.34 -11.58 11.48
N ILE A 14 -1.27 -10.92 12.65
CA ILE A 14 -1.17 -9.45 12.74
C ILE A 14 0.14 -8.96 12.10
N GLU A 15 1.28 -9.54 12.48
CA GLU A 15 2.59 -9.19 11.90
C GLU A 15 2.59 -9.36 10.38
N LYS A 16 1.98 -10.43 9.89
CA LYS A 16 1.85 -10.69 8.46
C LYS A 16 1.00 -9.61 7.77
N LYS A 17 -0.17 -9.26 8.30
CA LYS A 17 -1.03 -8.19 7.77
C LYS A 17 -0.30 -6.85 7.72
N LEU A 18 0.41 -6.49 8.79
CA LEU A 18 1.21 -5.26 8.86
C LEU A 18 2.32 -5.24 7.80
N ASN A 19 3.03 -6.37 7.65
CA ASN A 19 4.08 -6.50 6.64
C ASN A 19 3.51 -6.38 5.22
N GLU A 20 2.37 -7.02 4.95
CA GLU A 20 1.68 -6.96 3.65
C GLU A 20 1.14 -5.56 3.31
N ALA A 21 0.91 -4.71 4.31
CA ALA A 21 0.46 -3.32 4.11
C ALA A 21 1.54 -2.43 3.50
N ILE A 22 2.80 -2.60 3.93
CA ILE A 22 3.92 -1.72 3.57
C ILE A 22 4.79 -2.34 2.46
N VAL A 23 5.04 -3.64 2.55
CA VAL A 23 5.92 -4.32 1.59
C VAL A 23 5.18 -4.54 0.28
N ARG A 24 5.87 -4.24 -0.81
CA ARG A 24 5.45 -4.60 -2.16
C ARG A 24 6.40 -5.63 -2.73
N LYS A 25 5.87 -6.59 -3.47
CA LYS A 25 6.65 -7.60 -4.18
C LYS A 25 6.48 -7.40 -5.67
N CYS A 26 7.59 -7.41 -6.41
CA CYS A 26 7.51 -7.40 -7.87
C CYS A 26 6.89 -8.71 -8.35
N PRO A 27 5.79 -8.69 -9.13
CA PRO A 27 5.18 -9.92 -9.61
C PRO A 27 6.02 -10.64 -10.68
N LYS A 28 6.96 -9.94 -11.33
CA LYS A 28 7.86 -10.54 -12.33
C LYS A 28 9.04 -11.30 -11.72
N CYS A 29 9.70 -10.77 -10.69
CA CYS A 29 10.91 -11.37 -10.12
C CYS A 29 10.86 -11.67 -8.62
N GLY A 30 9.73 -11.37 -7.95
CA GLY A 30 9.50 -11.68 -6.54
C GLY A 30 10.20 -10.76 -5.54
N ILE A 31 11.06 -9.84 -5.98
CA ILE A 31 11.81 -8.99 -5.04
C ILE A 31 10.88 -8.10 -4.22
N ALA A 32 11.09 -8.10 -2.91
CA ALA A 32 10.38 -7.25 -1.97
C ALA A 32 11.04 -5.86 -1.87
N PHE A 33 10.22 -4.82 -1.75
CA PHE A 33 10.68 -3.45 -1.55
C PHE A 33 9.61 -2.61 -0.85
N ILE A 34 10.07 -1.51 -0.25
CA ILE A 34 9.25 -0.50 0.42
C ILE A 34 9.45 0.86 -0.26
N LYS A 35 8.43 1.71 -0.24
CA LYS A 35 8.54 3.09 -0.71
C LYS A 35 9.15 3.92 0.42
N ARG A 36 10.35 4.48 0.23
CA ARG A 36 10.92 5.47 1.15
C ARG A 36 10.50 6.88 0.74
N ASP A 37 10.82 7.25 -0.49
CA ASP A 37 10.58 8.58 -1.03
C ASP A 37 10.14 8.51 -2.50
N GLY A 38 9.64 9.63 -3.03
CA GLY A 38 9.29 9.77 -4.46
C GLY A 38 7.84 9.44 -4.79
N CYS A 39 7.60 9.08 -6.06
CA CYS A 39 6.27 8.88 -6.61
C CYS A 39 5.73 7.45 -6.44
N ASN A 40 4.43 7.27 -6.64
CA ASN A 40 3.74 5.98 -6.54
C ASN A 40 3.94 5.08 -7.77
N ARG A 41 4.61 5.57 -8.83
CA ARG A 41 5.08 4.76 -9.97
C ARG A 41 6.42 4.12 -9.61
N MET A 42 6.37 2.92 -9.06
CA MET A 42 7.57 2.18 -8.68
C MET A 42 8.12 1.41 -9.88
N THR A 43 9.44 1.40 -10.06
CA THR A 43 10.11 0.59 -11.08
C THR A 43 11.02 -0.42 -10.39
N CYS A 44 10.81 -1.70 -10.68
CA CYS A 44 11.66 -2.76 -10.17
C CYS A 44 12.99 -2.81 -10.91
N ARG A 45 14.03 -3.36 -10.27
CA ARG A 45 15.34 -3.63 -10.90
C ARG A 45 15.27 -4.52 -12.14
N CYS A 46 14.21 -5.33 -12.29
CA CYS A 46 13.97 -6.15 -13.48
C CYS A 46 13.24 -5.41 -14.62
N GLY A 47 12.99 -4.10 -14.45
CA GLY A 47 12.33 -3.23 -15.43
C GLY A 47 10.81 -3.13 -15.33
N MET A 48 10.15 -3.98 -14.53
CA MET A 48 8.69 -3.92 -14.38
C MET A 48 8.26 -2.68 -13.58
N THR A 49 7.24 -1.98 -14.07
CA THR A 49 6.59 -0.88 -13.35
C THR A 49 5.37 -1.38 -12.57
N GLN A 50 5.11 -0.78 -11.42
CA GLN A 50 3.93 -1.07 -10.63
C GLN A 50 3.45 0.14 -9.82
N CYS A 51 2.16 0.18 -9.54
CA CYS A 51 1.56 1.18 -8.65
C CYS A 51 1.76 0.80 -7.18
N TYR A 52 2.26 1.72 -6.37
CA TYR A 52 2.36 1.50 -4.92
C TYR A 52 0.99 1.37 -4.24
N ILE A 53 -0.02 2.09 -4.75
CA ILE A 53 -1.37 2.18 -4.18
C ILE A 53 -2.18 0.92 -4.50
N CYS A 54 -2.41 0.64 -5.78
CA CYS A 54 -3.33 -0.41 -6.20
C CYS A 54 -2.64 -1.72 -6.64
N ARG A 55 -1.30 -1.77 -6.60
CA ARG A 55 -0.49 -2.93 -7.02
C ARG A 55 -0.62 -3.32 -8.51
N ALA A 56 -1.28 -2.49 -9.33
CA ALA A 56 -1.35 -2.69 -10.78
C ALA A 56 0.06 -2.71 -11.40
N THR A 57 0.27 -3.56 -12.40
CA THR A 57 1.55 -3.80 -13.07
C THR A 57 1.57 -3.19 -14.46
N ASP A 58 2.77 -3.07 -15.05
CA ASP A 58 3.00 -2.58 -16.41
C ASP A 58 2.36 -1.19 -16.67
N ILE A 59 2.27 -0.40 -15.59
CA ILE A 59 1.66 0.92 -15.61
C ILE A 59 2.61 1.99 -16.15
N GLN A 60 2.01 3.02 -16.76
CA GLN A 60 2.67 4.26 -17.13
C GLN A 60 2.07 5.44 -16.35
N TYR A 61 2.51 6.67 -16.66
CA TYR A 61 2.06 7.87 -15.94
C TYR A 61 0.57 8.17 -16.16
N GLU A 62 -0.04 7.64 -17.23
CA GLU A 62 -1.47 7.72 -17.50
C GLU A 62 -2.31 6.93 -16.48
N HIS A 63 -1.72 6.08 -15.65
CA HIS A 63 -2.42 5.42 -14.55
C HIS A 63 -2.87 6.43 -13.48
N PHE A 64 -2.11 7.51 -13.29
CA PHE A 64 -2.33 8.47 -12.22
C PHE A 64 -3.20 9.64 -12.66
N CYS A 65 -3.93 10.21 -11.70
CA CYS A 65 -4.61 11.49 -11.90
C CYS A 65 -3.58 12.57 -12.24
N GLN A 66 -3.85 13.34 -13.30
CA GLN A 66 -2.99 14.44 -13.78
C GLN A 66 -3.58 15.82 -13.47
N HIS A 67 -4.71 15.87 -12.75
CA HIS A 67 -5.34 17.12 -12.36
C HIS A 67 -4.67 17.70 -11.12
N PHE A 68 -4.77 19.02 -10.96
CA PHE A 68 -4.36 19.70 -9.74
C PHE A 68 -5.11 19.15 -8.53
N ARG A 69 -4.40 19.02 -7.42
CA ARG A 69 -4.98 18.53 -6.17
C ARG A 69 -5.71 19.68 -5.49
N ASP A 70 -7.00 19.48 -5.25
CA ASP A 70 -7.76 20.35 -4.37
C ASP A 70 -7.41 19.98 -2.90
N PRO A 71 -6.93 20.93 -2.08
CA PRO A 71 -6.61 20.65 -0.69
C PRO A 71 -7.84 20.29 0.16
N ASN A 72 -9.05 20.66 -0.26
CA ASN A 72 -10.30 20.39 0.42
C ASN A 72 -11.00 19.12 -0.09
N ASN A 73 -10.59 18.57 -1.24
CA ASN A 73 -11.16 17.35 -1.78
C ASN A 73 -10.07 16.29 -2.03
N PRO A 74 -10.06 15.18 -1.26
CA PRO A 74 -9.09 14.11 -1.46
C PRO A 74 -9.28 13.37 -2.79
N ASN A 75 -10.48 13.46 -3.39
CA ASN A 75 -10.83 12.80 -4.64
C ASN A 75 -10.79 13.78 -5.81
N CYS A 76 -10.45 13.27 -7.00
CA CYS A 76 -10.53 14.06 -8.22
C CYS A 76 -11.96 14.04 -8.78
N ASN A 77 -12.58 15.21 -8.97
CA ASN A 77 -13.90 15.33 -9.61
C ASN A 77 -13.82 15.42 -11.14
N HIS A 78 -12.62 15.46 -11.71
CA HIS A 78 -12.40 15.60 -13.15
C HIS A 78 -12.15 14.27 -13.87
N CYS A 79 -11.90 13.18 -13.13
CA CYS A 79 -11.72 11.86 -13.71
C CYS A 79 -11.95 10.74 -12.70
N ASN A 80 -12.08 9.51 -13.20
CA ASN A 80 -12.34 8.32 -12.38
C ASN A 80 -11.06 7.65 -11.86
N LYS A 81 -9.90 8.31 -11.95
CA LYS A 81 -8.62 7.73 -11.52
C LYS A 81 -8.49 7.79 -10.01
N LYS A 82 -8.25 6.63 -9.39
CA LYS A 82 -8.15 6.47 -7.93
C LYS A 82 -6.72 6.57 -7.39
N CYS A 83 -5.72 6.59 -8.27
CA CYS A 83 -4.31 6.63 -7.89
C CYS A 83 -3.71 8.00 -8.20
N PHE A 84 -2.97 8.55 -7.25
CA PHE A 84 -2.24 9.81 -7.39
C PHE A 84 -0.76 9.54 -7.54
N LEU A 85 -0.08 10.33 -8.39
CA LEU A 85 1.34 10.12 -8.65
C LEU A 85 2.18 10.44 -7.42
N HIS A 86 1.88 11.56 -6.76
CA HIS A 86 2.54 11.97 -5.53
C HIS A 86 1.53 12.04 -4.40
N GLU A 87 1.80 11.26 -3.37
CA GLU A 87 1.24 11.42 -2.03
C GLU A 87 2.38 11.20 -1.03
N ASP A 88 2.21 11.79 0.14
CA ASP A 88 3.09 11.55 1.28
C ASP A 88 3.09 10.05 1.59
N ALA A 89 4.23 9.39 1.41
CA ALA A 89 4.35 7.94 1.52
C ALA A 89 4.02 7.47 2.94
N ASN A 90 4.50 8.24 3.92
CA ASN A 90 4.39 7.92 5.33
C ASN A 90 2.93 7.98 5.77
N LYS A 91 2.22 9.04 5.39
CA LYS A 91 0.81 9.21 5.82
C LYS A 91 -0.08 8.04 5.44
N ARG A 92 0.06 7.50 4.22
CA ARG A 92 -0.76 6.36 3.78
C ARG A 92 -0.40 5.09 4.52
N ASP A 93 0.89 4.80 4.66
CA ASP A 93 1.35 3.59 5.34
C ASP A 93 0.99 3.63 6.83
N GLU A 94 1.14 4.79 7.48
CA GLU A 94 0.72 5.04 8.85
C GLU A 94 -0.79 4.83 9.04
N GLN A 95 -1.61 5.34 8.12
CA GLN A 95 -3.07 5.12 8.13
C GLN A 95 -3.41 3.64 8.03
N LEU A 96 -2.83 2.92 7.06
CA LEU A 96 -3.08 1.48 6.88
C LEU A 96 -2.67 0.66 8.11
N ILE A 97 -1.53 0.99 8.73
CA ILE A 97 -1.08 0.32 9.96
C ILE A 97 -2.07 0.56 11.11
N LYS A 98 -2.58 1.79 11.25
CA LYS A 98 -3.56 2.15 12.27
C LYS A 98 -4.85 1.37 12.07
N GLU A 99 -5.38 1.36 10.85
CA GLU A 99 -6.61 0.63 10.49
C GLU A 99 -6.50 -0.87 10.75
N ILE A 100 -5.36 -1.49 10.45
CA ILE A 100 -5.13 -2.92 10.73
C ILE A 100 -5.15 -3.18 12.24
N ARG A 101 -4.50 -2.34 13.05
CA ARG A 101 -4.48 -2.51 14.51
C ARG A 101 -5.87 -2.33 15.12
N GLU A 102 -6.58 -1.28 14.73
CA GLU A 102 -7.93 -0.98 15.22
C GLU A 102 -8.94 -2.07 14.81
N GLY A 103 -8.81 -2.62 13.59
CA GLY A 103 -9.63 -3.74 13.13
C GLY A 103 -9.44 -5.01 13.97
N GLU A 104 -8.19 -5.36 14.30
CA GLU A 104 -7.88 -6.54 15.11
C GLU A 104 -8.31 -6.40 16.58
N GLU A 105 -8.32 -5.17 17.11
CA GLU A 105 -8.84 -4.84 18.45
C GLU A 105 -10.37 -4.93 18.50
N ALA A 106 -11.06 -4.49 17.45
CA ALA A 106 -12.51 -4.59 17.35
C ALA A 106 -13.01 -6.04 17.16
N GLU A 107 -12.17 -6.92 16.58
CA GLU A 107 -12.44 -8.35 16.40
C GLU A 107 -11.97 -9.23 17.58
N ALA A 108 -11.34 -8.65 18.61
CA ALA A 108 -10.83 -9.35 19.80
C ALA A 108 -11.90 -9.54 20.89
#